data_AF-A0AAV9MLX3-F1
#
_entry.id   AF-A0AAV9MLX3-F1
#
_cell.length_a   1.000
_cell.length_b   1.000
_cell.length_c   1.000
_cell.angle_alpha   90.00
_cell.angle_beta   90.00
_cell.angle_gamma   90.00
#
_symmetry.space_group_name_H-M   'P 1'
#
loop_
_entity.id
_entity.type
_entity.pdbx_description
1 polymer ?
#
loop_
_entity_poly.entity_id
_entity_poly.type
_entity_poly.pdbx_seq_one_letter_code
_entity_poly.pdbx_strand_id
1 'polypeptide(L)'
;MDSSSSNAPVQQLTAEAAAQLQEGIGLVLSRWTALQMAIENEWGGRDTREKSNQLNVDIFSAFTQSKEKVYMDDIEEILDEFMISLNTEVNDGSLEEVAEKLMYMHEECLEGNFNSIIVLRETNVGRRPATYVRQDASDDDDSSNDGGDRNENLGNNSSDMAIDSMESQPSLGQDKIVEPVRKQPAEVDPDGWTTVSTKRNKGRRN
;
A
#
# COMPACT_ATOMS: atom_id res chain seq x y z
N MET A 1 -29.59 32.06 41.93
CA MET A 1 -28.38 31.35 41.50
C MET A 1 -28.40 31.41 39.98
N ASP A 2 -27.61 32.34 39.44
CA ASP A 2 -27.42 32.51 37.99
C ASP A 2 -26.47 31.40 37.53
N SER A 3 -27.00 30.43 36.78
CA SER A 3 -26.18 29.45 36.08
C SER A 3 -25.88 30.02 34.71
N SER A 4 -24.82 30.81 34.64
CA SER A 4 -24.18 31.22 33.39
C SER A 4 -23.65 29.99 32.65
N SER A 5 -24.52 29.31 31.89
CA SER A 5 -24.09 28.34 30.89
C SER A 5 -23.28 29.08 29.84
N SER A 6 -21.97 28.92 29.92
CA SER A 6 -21.01 29.42 28.96
C SER A 6 -21.24 28.66 27.65
N ASN A 7 -22.01 29.22 26.74
CA ASN A 7 -22.20 28.69 25.40
C ASN A 7 -20.90 28.96 24.62
N ALA A 8 -19.89 28.10 24.79
CA ALA A 8 -18.73 28.09 23.92
C ALA A 8 -19.22 27.74 22.51
N PRO A 9 -18.85 28.50 21.47
CA PRO A 9 -19.22 28.14 20.11
C PRO A 9 -18.56 26.80 19.79
N VAL A 10 -19.37 25.77 19.55
CA VAL A 10 -18.92 24.56 18.85
C VAL A 10 -18.28 25.02 17.54
N GLN A 11 -16.96 24.85 17.43
CA GLN A 11 -16.23 25.20 16.22
C GLN A 11 -16.77 24.32 15.09
N GLN A 12 -17.53 24.91 14.18
CA GLN A 12 -18.08 24.21 13.03
C GLN A 12 -17.07 24.26 11.88
N LEU A 13 -16.81 23.10 11.27
CA LEU A 13 -16.02 23.04 10.05
C LEU A 13 -16.66 23.85 8.93
N THR A 14 -15.84 24.55 8.15
CA THR A 14 -16.28 25.15 6.90
C THR A 14 -16.60 24.06 5.87
N ALA A 15 -17.40 24.36 4.84
CA ALA A 15 -17.73 23.38 3.80
C ALA A 15 -16.48 22.85 3.07
N GLU A 16 -15.46 23.70 2.89
CA GLU A 16 -14.18 23.30 2.30
C GLU A 16 -13.41 22.35 3.25
N ALA A 17 -13.33 22.71 4.53
CA ALA A 17 -12.66 21.89 5.53
C ALA A 17 -13.34 20.53 5.73
N ALA A 18 -14.68 20.50 5.68
CA ALA A 18 -15.46 19.28 5.72
C ALA A 18 -15.17 18.37 4.51
N ALA A 19 -15.07 18.93 3.30
CA ALA A 19 -14.72 18.15 2.11
C ALA A 19 -13.28 17.59 2.19
N GLN A 20 -12.33 18.39 2.65
CA GLN A 20 -10.95 17.92 2.87
C GLN A 20 -10.90 16.82 3.93
N LEU A 21 -11.61 17.00 5.05
CA LEU A 21 -11.68 16.01 6.13
C LEU A 21 -12.22 14.67 5.63
N GLN A 22 -13.34 14.68 4.89
CA GLN A 22 -13.93 13.45 4.34
C GLN A 22 -12.97 12.71 3.39
N GLU A 23 -12.25 13.45 2.55
CA GLU A 23 -11.21 12.85 1.71
C GLU A 23 -10.06 12.27 2.56
N GLY A 24 -9.59 13.04 3.54
CA GLY A 24 -8.53 12.63 4.46
C GLY A 24 -8.88 11.35 5.23
N ILE A 25 -10.10 11.22 5.74
CA ILE A 25 -10.59 10.02 6.41
C ILE A 25 -10.45 8.82 5.46
N GLY A 26 -10.90 8.96 4.22
CA GLY A 26 -10.78 7.91 3.21
C GLY A 26 -9.32 7.52 2.93
N LEU A 27 -8.42 8.49 2.87
CA LEU A 27 -7.00 8.26 2.67
C LEU A 27 -6.37 7.53 3.86
N VAL A 28 -6.70 7.90 5.10
CA VAL A 28 -6.22 7.20 6.31
C VAL A 28 -6.69 5.75 6.32
N LEU A 29 -7.99 5.51 6.10
CA LEU A 29 -8.56 4.16 6.04
C LEU A 29 -7.95 3.32 4.92
N SER A 30 -7.64 3.92 3.76
CA SER A 30 -6.97 3.23 2.65
C SER A 30 -5.55 2.74 2.99
N ARG A 31 -4.92 3.31 4.01
CA ARG A 31 -3.59 2.91 4.48
C ARG A 31 -3.61 1.92 5.63
N TRP A 32 -4.75 1.79 6.30
CA TRP A 32 -4.90 0.86 7.40
C TRP A 32 -4.84 -0.57 6.87
N THR A 33 -3.75 -1.25 7.17
CA THR A 33 -3.41 -2.57 6.64
C THR A 33 -4.42 -3.63 7.05
N ALA A 34 -4.89 -3.60 8.30
CA ALA A 34 -5.92 -4.52 8.78
C ALA A 34 -7.21 -4.41 7.94
N LEU A 35 -7.66 -3.19 7.68
CA LEU A 35 -8.82 -2.93 6.82
C LEU A 35 -8.58 -3.36 5.37
N GLN A 36 -7.41 -3.06 4.80
CA GLN A 36 -7.10 -3.49 3.42
C GLN A 36 -7.09 -5.02 3.31
N MET A 37 -6.52 -5.73 4.30
CA MET A 37 -6.55 -7.19 4.33
C MET A 37 -7.98 -7.74 4.45
N ALA A 38 -8.83 -7.12 5.27
CA ALA A 38 -10.22 -7.50 5.41
C ALA A 38 -10.99 -7.36 4.09
N ILE A 39 -10.73 -6.26 3.35
CA ILE A 39 -11.34 -6.01 2.04
C ILE A 39 -10.83 -7.00 0.98
N GLU A 40 -9.51 -7.24 0.91
CA GLU A 40 -8.90 -8.13 -0.08
C GLU A 40 -9.33 -9.58 0.11
N ASN A 41 -9.51 -10.02 1.34
CA ASN A 41 -9.92 -11.39 1.67
C ASN A 41 -11.43 -11.55 1.88
N GLU A 42 -12.22 -10.50 1.67
CA GLU A 42 -13.67 -10.50 1.87
C GLU A 42 -14.09 -11.05 3.25
N TRP A 43 -13.38 -10.67 4.32
CA TRP A 43 -13.63 -11.19 5.68
C TRP A 43 -15.06 -10.92 6.19
N GLY A 44 -15.69 -9.83 5.72
CA GLY A 44 -17.11 -9.52 5.96
C GLY A 44 -18.07 -9.85 4.80
N GLY A 45 -17.63 -10.67 3.84
CA GLY A 45 -18.37 -11.03 2.62
C GLY A 45 -18.12 -10.09 1.43
N ARG A 46 -18.85 -10.30 0.33
CA ARG A 46 -18.73 -9.51 -0.92
C ARG A 46 -19.00 -8.01 -0.71
N ASP A 47 -19.77 -7.68 0.32
CA ASP A 47 -20.17 -6.31 0.65
C ASP A 47 -19.10 -5.57 1.48
N THR A 48 -17.97 -6.22 1.83
CA THR A 48 -16.91 -5.63 2.66
C THR A 48 -16.39 -4.30 2.08
N ARG A 49 -16.28 -4.20 0.75
CA ARG A 49 -15.87 -2.96 0.08
C ARG A 49 -16.90 -1.83 0.28
N GLU A 50 -18.19 -2.14 0.19
CA GLU A 50 -19.25 -1.17 0.40
C GLU A 50 -19.32 -0.73 1.87
N LYS A 51 -19.23 -1.68 2.80
CA LYS A 51 -19.12 -1.42 4.24
C LYS A 51 -17.94 -0.50 4.56
N SER A 52 -16.77 -0.72 3.95
CA SER A 52 -15.60 0.15 4.15
C SER A 52 -15.83 1.58 3.67
N ASN A 53 -16.63 1.79 2.62
CA ASN A 53 -17.02 3.14 2.20
C ASN A 53 -18.00 3.77 3.21
N GLN A 54 -18.90 2.96 3.77
CA GLN A 54 -19.82 3.40 4.81
C GLN A 54 -19.08 3.85 6.08
N LEU A 55 -18.03 3.13 6.48
CA LEU A 55 -17.18 3.52 7.62
C LEU A 55 -16.64 4.95 7.48
N ASN A 56 -16.21 5.36 6.29
CA ASN A 56 -15.76 6.73 6.04
C ASN A 56 -16.87 7.75 6.34
N VAL A 57 -18.09 7.47 5.86
CA VAL A 57 -19.27 8.31 6.11
C VAL A 57 -19.62 8.35 7.58
N ASP A 58 -19.53 7.22 8.28
CA ASP A 58 -19.87 7.10 9.70
C ASP A 58 -18.90 7.90 10.57
N ILE A 59 -17.59 7.77 10.33
CA ILE A 59 -16.55 8.56 11.01
C ILE A 59 -16.73 10.05 10.71
N PHE A 60 -16.98 10.41 9.45
CA PHE A 60 -17.23 11.80 9.08
C PHE A 60 -18.49 12.37 9.77
N SER A 61 -19.54 11.57 9.87
CA SER A 61 -20.75 11.91 10.60
C SER A 61 -20.47 12.07 12.09
N ALA A 62 -19.64 11.21 12.69
CA ALA A 62 -19.22 11.35 14.07
C ALA A 62 -18.55 12.71 14.32
N PHE A 63 -17.64 13.15 13.45
CA PHE A 63 -16.99 14.46 13.58
C PHE A 63 -17.92 15.66 13.36
N THR A 64 -18.89 15.56 12.44
CA THR A 64 -19.67 16.72 11.99
C THR A 64 -21.07 16.85 12.60
N GLN A 65 -21.69 15.73 12.97
CA GLN A 65 -23.07 15.68 13.47
C GLN A 65 -23.14 15.53 14.99
N SER A 66 -22.03 15.18 15.64
CA SER A 66 -21.98 15.10 17.10
C SER A 66 -22.15 16.48 17.72
N LYS A 67 -23.08 16.58 18.67
CA LYS A 67 -23.33 17.80 19.44
C LYS A 67 -22.30 18.00 20.55
N GLU A 68 -21.61 16.93 20.91
CA GLU A 68 -20.57 16.87 21.93
C GLU A 68 -19.20 16.73 21.26
N LYS A 69 -18.14 17.06 22.01
CA LYS A 69 -16.77 16.86 21.55
C LYS A 69 -16.54 15.36 21.36
N VAL A 70 -16.15 14.98 20.16
CA VAL A 70 -15.70 13.60 19.87
C VAL A 70 -14.36 13.38 20.56
N TYR A 71 -14.25 12.28 21.30
CA TYR A 71 -13.04 11.84 21.95
C TYR A 71 -12.37 10.70 21.17
N MET A 72 -11.13 10.39 21.54
CA MET A 72 -10.37 9.30 20.94
C MET A 72 -11.12 7.97 21.09
N ASP A 73 -11.59 7.67 22.30
CA ASP A 73 -12.35 6.46 22.63
C ASP A 73 -13.58 6.26 21.73
N ASP A 74 -14.29 7.34 21.36
CA ASP A 74 -15.47 7.25 20.48
C ASP A 74 -15.09 6.80 19.06
N ILE A 75 -13.96 7.28 18.54
CA ILE A 75 -13.47 6.88 17.22
C ILE A 75 -12.91 5.45 17.26
N GLU A 76 -12.23 5.09 18.34
CA GLU A 76 -11.73 3.73 18.56
C GLU A 76 -12.88 2.72 18.59
N GLU A 77 -13.96 3.02 19.32
CA GLU A 77 -15.15 2.17 19.39
C GLU A 77 -15.80 1.99 18.01
N ILE A 78 -15.95 3.06 17.22
CA ILE A 78 -16.49 2.96 15.85
C ILE A 78 -15.61 2.07 14.96
N LEU A 79 -14.29 2.19 15.08
CA LEU A 79 -13.35 1.36 14.31
C LEU A 79 -13.38 -0.10 14.74
N ASP A 80 -13.47 -0.37 16.04
CA ASP A 80 -13.49 -1.73 16.60
C ASP A 80 -14.79 -2.44 16.25
N GLU A 81 -15.94 -1.79 16.49
CA GLU A 81 -17.25 -2.30 16.11
C GLU A 81 -17.31 -2.62 14.61
N PHE A 82 -16.70 -1.77 13.77
CA PHE A 82 -16.62 -2.02 12.35
C PHE A 82 -15.78 -3.24 12.01
N MET A 83 -14.59 -3.40 12.60
CA MET A 83 -13.73 -4.57 12.35
C MET A 83 -14.40 -5.87 12.83
N ILE A 84 -15.08 -5.83 13.98
CA ILE A 84 -15.91 -6.94 14.47
C ILE A 84 -17.03 -7.27 13.47
N SER A 85 -17.64 -6.27 12.83
CA SER A 85 -18.65 -6.47 11.77
C SER A 85 -18.10 -7.16 10.52
N LEU A 86 -16.78 -7.07 10.30
CA LEU A 86 -16.02 -7.81 9.29
C LEU A 86 -15.47 -9.14 9.81
N ASN A 87 -15.94 -9.58 10.99
CA ASN A 87 -15.54 -10.83 11.62
C ASN A 87 -14.04 -10.88 11.93
N THR A 88 -13.44 -9.72 12.23
CA THR A 88 -12.01 -9.51 12.46
C THR A 88 -11.77 -8.81 13.79
N GLU A 89 -10.82 -9.30 14.57
CA GLU A 89 -10.36 -8.65 15.80
C GLU A 89 -8.97 -8.05 15.54
N VAL A 90 -8.80 -6.77 15.84
CA VAL A 90 -7.54 -6.04 15.63
C VAL A 90 -6.96 -5.69 16.99
N ASN A 91 -5.83 -6.29 17.35
CA ASN A 91 -5.17 -6.08 18.65
C ASN A 91 -3.66 -5.86 18.49
N ASP A 92 -3.28 -5.20 17.39
CA ASP A 92 -1.89 -4.88 17.05
C ASP A 92 -1.51 -3.42 17.35
N GLY A 93 -2.41 -2.65 17.99
CA GLY A 93 -2.24 -1.23 18.26
C GLY A 93 -2.56 -0.33 17.07
N SER A 94 -2.91 -0.89 15.91
CA SER A 94 -3.15 -0.10 14.70
C SER A 94 -4.48 0.66 14.73
N LEU A 95 -5.40 0.25 15.58
CA LEU A 95 -6.71 0.88 15.76
C LEU A 95 -6.55 2.25 16.42
N GLU A 96 -5.82 2.29 17.53
CA GLU A 96 -5.47 3.48 18.30
C GLU A 96 -4.64 4.45 17.43
N GLU A 97 -3.67 3.93 16.68
CA GLU A 97 -2.87 4.72 15.75
C GLU A 97 -3.69 5.34 14.60
N VAL A 98 -4.77 4.69 14.16
CA VAL A 98 -5.66 5.22 13.12
C VAL A 98 -6.59 6.26 13.73
N ALA A 99 -7.16 5.99 14.90
CA ALA A 99 -8.00 6.93 15.63
C ALA A 99 -7.26 8.24 15.95
N GLU A 100 -6.01 8.16 16.43
CA GLU A 100 -5.16 9.32 16.70
C GLU A 100 -4.95 10.18 15.43
N LYS A 101 -4.64 9.53 14.30
CA LYS A 101 -4.46 10.25 13.02
C LYS A 101 -5.74 10.95 12.57
N LEU A 102 -6.90 10.31 12.73
CA LEU A 102 -8.19 10.90 12.38
C LEU A 102 -8.51 12.11 13.26
N MET A 103 -8.25 12.00 14.57
CA MET A 103 -8.42 13.09 15.54
C MET A 103 -7.54 14.29 15.21
N TYR A 104 -6.24 14.06 14.99
CA TYR A 104 -5.29 15.13 14.64
C TYR A 104 -5.70 15.86 13.35
N MET A 105 -6.11 15.12 12.33
CA MET A 105 -6.58 15.67 11.07
C MET A 105 -7.89 16.46 11.22
N HIS A 106 -8.80 16.03 12.10
CA HIS A 106 -10.00 16.78 12.42
C HIS A 106 -9.67 18.13 13.09
N GLU A 107 -8.73 18.13 14.05
CA GLU A 107 -8.26 19.36 14.70
C GLU A 107 -7.61 20.33 13.71
N GLU A 108 -6.72 19.85 12.83
CA GLU A 108 -6.11 20.70 11.80
C GLU A 108 -7.16 21.29 10.83
N CYS A 109 -8.19 20.52 10.47
CA CYS A 109 -9.29 21.02 9.65
C CYS A 109 -10.12 22.11 10.36
N LEU A 110 -10.25 22.06 11.69
CA LEU A 110 -10.88 23.13 12.48
C LEU A 110 -10.03 24.40 12.51
N GLU A 111 -8.71 24.26 12.49
CA GLU A 111 -7.76 25.39 12.40
C GLU A 111 -7.61 25.95 10.97
N GLY A 112 -8.15 25.26 9.96
CA GLY A 112 -7.98 25.60 8.54
C GLY A 112 -6.61 25.20 7.97
N ASN A 113 -5.91 24.31 8.65
CA ASN A 113 -4.64 23.72 8.21
C ASN A 113 -4.93 22.41 7.48
N PHE A 114 -4.57 22.32 6.19
CA PHE A 114 -4.80 21.10 5.39
C PHE A 114 -3.50 20.40 4.97
N ASN A 115 -2.37 20.76 5.58
CA ASN A 115 -1.06 20.25 5.20
C ASN A 115 -0.95 18.72 5.36
N SER A 116 -1.50 18.15 6.43
CA SER A 116 -1.51 16.70 6.62
C SER A 116 -2.24 15.99 5.49
N ILE A 117 -3.41 16.47 5.09
CA ILE A 117 -4.24 15.90 4.03
C ILE A 117 -3.55 16.04 2.67
N ILE A 118 -2.91 17.18 2.42
CA ILE A 118 -2.13 17.40 1.19
C ILE A 118 -0.96 16.41 1.10
N VAL A 119 -0.16 16.30 2.16
CA VAL A 119 0.96 15.34 2.22
C VAL A 119 0.45 13.90 2.12
N LEU A 120 -0.69 13.60 2.76
CA LEU A 120 -1.33 12.29 2.71
C LEU A 120 -1.77 11.97 1.28
N ARG A 121 -2.38 12.93 0.56
CA ARG A 121 -2.76 12.79 -0.85
C ARG A 121 -1.54 12.53 -1.72
N GLU A 122 -0.49 13.33 -1.60
CA GLU A 122 0.74 13.18 -2.39
C GLU A 122 1.40 11.81 -2.17
N THR A 123 1.50 11.39 -0.92
CA THR A 123 2.08 10.07 -0.58
C THR A 123 1.17 8.89 -0.95
N ASN A 124 -0.11 9.15 -1.26
CA ASN A 124 -1.05 8.13 -1.72
C ASN A 124 -0.94 7.88 -3.23
N VAL A 125 -0.55 8.89 -4.01
CA VAL A 125 -0.34 8.81 -5.46
C VAL A 125 0.89 7.95 -5.74
N GLY A 126 0.68 6.64 -5.90
CA GLY A 126 1.73 5.66 -6.19
C GLY A 126 1.76 4.47 -5.24
N ARG A 127 1.00 4.52 -4.13
CA ARG A 127 0.85 3.37 -3.24
C ARG A 127 -0.16 2.40 -3.84
N ARG A 128 0.30 1.21 -4.22
CA ARG A 128 -0.61 0.08 -4.45
C ARG A 128 -0.93 -0.54 -3.09
N PRO A 129 -2.18 -1.01 -2.85
CA PRO A 129 -2.45 -1.82 -1.68
C PRO A 129 -1.48 -3.00 -1.69
N ALA A 130 -0.87 -3.28 -0.53
CA ALA A 130 0.18 -4.27 -0.43
C ALA A 130 -0.42 -5.65 -0.71
N THR A 131 -0.28 -6.13 -1.94
CA THR A 131 -0.72 -7.47 -2.31
C THR A 131 0.08 -8.49 -1.50
N TYR A 132 -0.57 -9.12 -0.53
CA TYR A 132 0.02 -10.24 0.18
C TYR A 132 0.05 -11.46 -0.75
N VAL A 133 1.26 -11.88 -1.13
CA VAL A 133 1.45 -13.15 -1.84
C VAL A 133 1.24 -14.27 -0.83
N ARG A 134 0.15 -15.04 -0.98
CA ARG A 134 0.01 -16.31 -0.27
C ARG A 134 1.18 -17.20 -0.70
N GLN A 135 2.08 -17.51 0.23
CA GLN A 135 3.00 -18.62 0.05
C GLN A 135 2.17 -19.90 0.21
N ASP A 136 1.82 -20.53 -0.91
CA ASP A 136 1.25 -21.88 -0.89
C ASP A 136 2.26 -22.80 -0.18
N ALA A 137 1.84 -23.37 0.94
CA ALA A 137 2.54 -24.46 1.57
C ALA A 137 2.59 -25.60 0.55
N SER A 138 3.77 -25.77 -0.06
CA SER A 138 4.03 -26.84 -1.02
C SER A 138 4.25 -28.12 -0.21
N ASP A 139 3.17 -28.81 0.13
CA ASP A 139 3.21 -30.20 0.62
C ASP A 139 3.08 -31.15 -0.58
N ASP A 140 4.13 -31.94 -0.74
CA ASP A 140 4.30 -33.25 -1.41
C ASP A 140 3.32 -33.75 -2.51
N ASP A 141 3.92 -33.95 -3.68
CA ASP A 141 3.92 -35.15 -4.55
C ASP A 141 2.65 -36.03 -4.68
N ASP A 142 2.01 -36.00 -5.85
CA ASP A 142 1.67 -37.24 -6.56
C ASP A 142 1.54 -37.01 -8.08
N SER A 143 2.48 -37.56 -8.83
CA SER A 143 2.46 -37.69 -10.27
C SER A 143 1.60 -38.89 -10.69
N SER A 144 0.53 -38.66 -11.46
CA SER A 144 0.05 -39.67 -12.42
C SER A 144 -0.57 -39.07 -13.69
N ASN A 145 -0.13 -39.64 -14.81
CA ASN A 145 -0.32 -39.25 -16.21
C ASN A 145 -1.31 -40.19 -16.90
N ASP A 146 -2.26 -39.68 -17.70
CA ASP A 146 -2.82 -40.25 -18.95
C ASP A 146 -3.91 -39.28 -19.47
N GLY A 147 -3.95 -38.74 -20.70
CA GLY A 147 -3.91 -39.40 -22.00
C GLY A 147 -5.30 -39.32 -22.65
N GLY A 148 -5.57 -38.31 -23.49
CA GLY A 148 -6.88 -38.15 -24.15
C GLY A 148 -6.90 -37.10 -25.25
N ASP A 149 -6.81 -37.59 -26.49
CA ASP A 149 -6.59 -36.94 -27.78
C ASP A 149 -7.86 -36.29 -28.41
N ARG A 150 -7.62 -35.24 -29.22
CA ARG A 150 -8.38 -34.73 -30.38
C ARG A 150 -9.75 -34.03 -30.21
N ASN A 151 -9.81 -32.75 -30.60
CA ASN A 151 -10.45 -32.36 -31.87
C ASN A 151 -10.03 -30.95 -32.33
N GLU A 152 -9.65 -30.92 -33.60
CA GLU A 152 -9.24 -29.83 -34.47
C GLU A 152 -10.44 -29.05 -35.05
N ASN A 153 -10.39 -27.71 -35.05
CA ASN A 153 -11.14 -26.93 -36.04
C ASN A 153 -10.39 -25.67 -36.47
N LEU A 154 -10.27 -25.56 -37.79
CA LEU A 154 -9.49 -24.61 -38.57
C LEU A 154 -10.10 -23.21 -38.60
N GLY A 155 -9.24 -22.20 -38.74
CA GLY A 155 -9.66 -20.81 -38.95
C GLY A 155 -8.53 -19.85 -39.38
N ASN A 156 -7.71 -20.27 -40.35
CA ASN A 156 -7.01 -19.48 -41.36
C ASN A 156 -6.97 -17.93 -41.21
N ASN A 157 -5.79 -17.31 -41.20
CA ASN A 157 -5.18 -16.70 -42.40
C ASN A 157 -4.13 -15.61 -42.08
N SER A 158 -2.94 -15.80 -42.64
CA SER A 158 -1.98 -14.81 -43.17
C SER A 158 -1.37 -13.73 -42.24
N SER A 159 -0.07 -13.85 -41.98
CA SER A 159 0.89 -12.81 -42.37
C SER A 159 2.30 -13.39 -42.49
N ASP A 160 2.89 -13.10 -43.64
CA ASP A 160 4.09 -13.63 -44.28
C ASP A 160 5.39 -13.07 -43.66
N MET A 161 6.43 -13.90 -43.65
CA MET A 161 7.77 -13.63 -43.13
C MET A 161 8.69 -13.27 -44.30
N ALA A 162 9.36 -12.11 -44.24
CA ALA A 162 10.55 -11.85 -45.05
C ALA A 162 11.74 -11.58 -44.13
N ILE A 163 12.56 -12.62 -43.98
CA ILE A 163 13.96 -12.54 -43.57
C ILE A 163 14.72 -11.85 -44.70
N ASP A 164 15.48 -10.80 -44.39
CA ASP A 164 16.65 -10.47 -45.20
C ASP A 164 17.88 -10.43 -44.30
N SER A 165 18.85 -11.22 -44.74
CA SER A 165 20.11 -11.50 -44.11
C SER A 165 21.16 -10.99 -45.09
N MET A 166 21.83 -9.90 -44.77
CA MET A 166 23.09 -9.59 -45.45
C MET A 166 24.12 -8.99 -44.50
N GLU A 167 25.16 -9.79 -44.34
CA GLU A 167 26.48 -9.53 -43.79
C GLU A 167 27.15 -8.30 -44.43
N SER A 168 27.83 -7.49 -43.61
CA SER A 168 28.99 -6.70 -44.02
C SER A 168 29.74 -6.17 -42.79
N GLN A 169 30.91 -6.75 -42.50
CA GLN A 169 31.97 -6.06 -41.77
C GLN A 169 32.57 -4.95 -42.66
N PRO A 170 33.24 -3.94 -42.07
CA PRO A 170 34.70 -4.03 -42.08
C PRO A 170 35.38 -3.57 -40.78
N SER A 171 36.56 -4.14 -40.59
CA SER A 171 37.61 -3.83 -39.62
C SER A 171 38.23 -2.43 -39.76
N LEU A 172 38.78 -1.87 -38.66
CA LEU A 172 40.23 -1.69 -38.39
C LEU A 172 40.56 -0.40 -37.59
N GLY A 173 41.41 -0.55 -36.55
CA GLY A 173 42.34 0.48 -36.02
C GLY A 173 41.77 1.38 -34.90
N GLN A 174 42.13 1.31 -33.60
CA GLN A 174 43.41 1.30 -32.87
C GLN A 174 43.77 2.68 -32.28
N ASP A 175 44.30 2.63 -31.04
CA ASP A 175 45.03 3.64 -30.23
C ASP A 175 44.23 4.34 -29.11
N LYS A 176 44.39 3.96 -27.82
CA LYS A 176 45.51 4.13 -26.85
C LYS A 176 45.63 5.54 -26.27
N ILE A 177 45.12 5.78 -25.04
CA ILE A 177 45.66 6.71 -24.02
C ILE A 177 45.12 6.25 -22.64
N VAL A 178 45.84 5.47 -21.82
CA VAL A 178 46.80 5.81 -20.73
C VAL A 178 46.18 6.48 -19.48
N GLU A 179 46.02 5.67 -18.41
CA GLU A 179 46.31 5.80 -16.94
C GLU A 179 46.28 7.19 -16.20
N PRO A 180 46.25 7.28 -14.83
CA PRO A 180 46.61 6.27 -13.80
C PRO A 180 45.78 6.16 -12.48
N VAL A 181 45.92 5.00 -11.82
CA VAL A 181 46.14 4.74 -10.36
C VAL A 181 45.25 5.42 -9.29
N ARG A 182 44.57 4.59 -8.46
CA ARG A 182 44.83 4.47 -7.00
C ARG A 182 44.06 3.31 -6.36
N LYS A 183 44.82 2.34 -5.85
CA LYS A 183 44.37 1.33 -4.87
C LYS A 183 43.84 2.06 -3.64
N GLN A 184 42.63 1.72 -3.19
CA GLN A 184 42.22 2.00 -1.82
C GLN A 184 42.21 0.69 -1.01
N PRO A 185 42.75 0.72 0.23
CA PRO A 185 42.76 -0.43 1.13
C PRO A 185 41.35 -0.73 1.63
N ALA A 186 41.11 -2.01 1.92
CA ALA A 186 39.88 -2.46 2.58
C ALA A 186 39.73 -1.73 3.93
N GLU A 187 38.64 -0.99 4.08
CA GLU A 187 38.24 -0.35 5.33
C GLU A 187 37.28 -1.32 6.05
N VAL A 188 37.56 -1.52 7.34
CA VAL A 188 36.94 -2.54 8.20
C VAL A 188 35.93 -1.81 9.07
N ASP A 189 34.65 -2.13 8.93
CA ASP A 189 33.58 -1.54 9.74
C ASP A 189 33.69 -1.97 11.21
N PRO A 190 33.43 -1.07 12.18
CA PRO A 190 33.43 -1.36 13.61
C PRO A 190 32.27 -2.27 14.06
N ASP A 191 31.38 -2.69 13.15
CA ASP A 191 30.20 -3.52 13.44
C ASP A 191 30.41 -5.04 13.32
N GLY A 192 31.66 -5.52 13.15
CA GLY A 192 31.95 -6.95 13.30
C GLY A 192 31.34 -7.88 12.24
N TRP A 193 30.87 -7.34 11.11
CA TRP A 193 30.41 -8.11 9.96
C TRP A 193 31.45 -8.07 8.83
N THR A 194 31.91 -9.25 8.39
CA THR A 194 32.81 -9.40 7.24
C THR A 194 32.01 -9.67 5.97
N THR A 195 32.11 -8.79 4.97
CA THR A 195 31.54 -9.00 3.64
C THR A 195 32.39 -10.02 2.86
N VAL A 196 31.89 -11.25 2.69
CA VAL A 196 32.54 -12.27 1.85
C VAL A 196 32.11 -12.12 0.38
N SER A 197 33.05 -11.83 -0.51
CA SER A 197 32.79 -11.81 -1.95
C SER A 197 32.54 -13.23 -2.48
N THR A 198 31.37 -13.48 -3.09
CA THR A 198 31.03 -14.79 -3.67
C THR A 198 31.79 -15.04 -4.98
N LYS A 199 32.91 -15.76 -4.88
CA LYS A 199 33.69 -16.21 -6.05
C LYS A 199 33.08 -17.50 -6.62
N ARG A 200 32.21 -17.41 -7.63
CA ARG A 200 31.78 -18.60 -8.40
C ARG A 200 32.67 -18.83 -9.63
N ASN A 201 33.13 -20.08 -9.72
CA ASN A 201 34.28 -20.54 -10.49
C ASN A 201 33.98 -20.77 -11.99
N LYS A 202 35.05 -20.57 -12.77
CA LYS A 202 35.24 -20.66 -14.22
C LYS A 202 35.09 -22.10 -14.73
N GLY A 203 34.02 -22.37 -15.49
CA GLY A 203 33.89 -23.61 -16.26
C GLY A 203 34.58 -23.50 -17.61
N ARG A 204 35.80 -24.04 -17.73
CA ARG A 204 36.43 -24.39 -19.02
C ARG A 204 36.05 -25.83 -19.34
N ARG A 205 35.37 -26.08 -20.44
CA ARG A 205 35.25 -27.41 -21.05
C ARG A 205 35.75 -27.30 -22.48
N ASN A 206 36.77 -28.10 -22.77
CA ASN A 206 37.24 -28.42 -24.11
C ASN A 206 36.22 -29.31 -24.82
#